data_AF-A0A182SUM9-F1
#
_entry.id   AF-A0A182SUM9-F1
#
_cell.length_a   1.000
_cell.length_b   1.000
_cell.length_c   1.000
_cell.angle_alpha   90.00
_cell.angle_beta   90.00
_cell.angle_gamma   90.00
#
_symmetry.space_group_name_H-M   'P 1'
#
loop_
_entity.id
_entity.type
_entity.pdbx_description
1 polymer ?
#
loop_
_entity_poly.entity_id
_entity_poly.type
_entity_poly.pdbx_seq_one_letter_code
_entity_poly.pdbx_strand_id
1 'polypeptide(L)'
;MAVFAGLRELEILDLDDNLIETIAGQFNNTNIKVVILTRNKLLTIDLCRWSTMPGMVSLSFNENSLQRVPKCLGRLPKVKYINFNHNQLTAIAIEAFAMLKELELLFFGSNAIRTVTTNGRQIPPRLTEIYIDNNPLQYVNLTSLGSVRVYT
;
A
#
# COMPACT_ATOMS: atom_id res chain seq x y z
N MET A 1 4.04 -10.87 -20.67
CA MET A 1 2.80 -11.68 -20.65
C MET A 1 1.81 -10.99 -19.71
N ALA A 2 0.56 -10.80 -20.12
CA ALA A 2 -0.49 -10.19 -19.29
C ALA A 2 -1.38 -11.30 -18.72
N VAL A 3 -1.11 -11.70 -17.47
CA VAL A 3 -1.57 -12.98 -16.92
C VAL A 3 -3.09 -13.01 -16.65
N PHE A 4 -3.70 -11.88 -16.30
CA PHE A 4 -5.11 -11.81 -15.91
C PHE A 4 -6.00 -10.99 -16.86
N ALA A 5 -5.48 -10.58 -18.01
CA ALA A 5 -6.19 -9.66 -18.91
C ALA A 5 -7.49 -10.25 -19.51
N GLY A 6 -7.57 -11.57 -19.64
CA GLY A 6 -8.78 -12.25 -20.15
C GLY A 6 -9.89 -12.44 -19.12
N LEU A 7 -9.61 -12.26 -17.82
CA LEU A 7 -10.55 -12.57 -16.74
C LEU A 7 -11.46 -11.36 -16.45
N ARG A 8 -12.44 -11.13 -17.32
CA ARG A 8 -13.29 -9.93 -17.30
C ARG A 8 -14.17 -9.82 -16.06
N GLU A 9 -14.53 -10.92 -15.42
CA GLU A 9 -15.35 -10.90 -14.19
C GLU A 9 -14.51 -10.97 -12.90
N LEU A 10 -13.17 -10.93 -13.01
CA LEU A 10 -12.30 -11.04 -11.84
C LEU A 10 -12.30 -9.75 -11.04
N GLU A 11 -13.02 -9.75 -9.92
CA GLU A 11 -13.06 -8.61 -8.98
C GLU A 11 -12.10 -8.79 -7.80
N ILE A 12 -11.79 -10.03 -7.41
CA ILE A 12 -10.94 -10.34 -6.26
C ILE A 12 -9.82 -11.25 -6.75
N LEU A 13 -8.57 -10.79 -6.61
CA LEU A 13 -7.40 -11.64 -6.75
C LEU A 13 -6.88 -11.98 -5.36
N ASP A 14 -7.11 -13.22 -4.95
CA ASP A 14 -6.58 -13.77 -3.71
C ASP A 14 -5.41 -14.70 -3.99
N LEU A 15 -4.25 -14.35 -3.45
CA LEU A 15 -2.99 -15.09 -3.52
C LEU A 15 -2.37 -15.21 -2.12
N ASP A 16 -3.21 -15.16 -1.08
CA ASP A 16 -2.81 -15.31 0.31
C ASP A 16 -2.10 -16.65 0.55
N ASP A 17 -1.19 -16.67 1.52
CA ASP A 17 -0.47 -17.86 2.01
C ASP A 17 0.24 -18.66 0.90
N ASN A 18 1.14 -17.98 0.21
CA ASN A 18 1.94 -18.56 -0.87
C ASN A 18 3.43 -18.25 -0.67
N LEU A 19 4.27 -18.69 -1.61
CA LEU A 19 5.72 -18.47 -1.59
C LEU A 19 6.16 -17.42 -2.61
N ILE A 20 5.30 -16.46 -2.95
CA ILE A 20 5.58 -15.47 -4.00
C ILE A 20 6.64 -14.49 -3.53
N GLU A 21 7.78 -14.49 -4.21
CA GLU A 21 8.90 -13.56 -3.94
C GLU A 21 8.84 -12.30 -4.80
N THR A 22 8.24 -12.40 -5.99
CA THR A 22 8.15 -11.31 -6.95
C THR A 22 6.88 -11.40 -7.78
N ILE A 23 6.32 -10.24 -8.13
CA ILE A 23 5.23 -10.12 -9.10
C ILE A 23 5.80 -9.41 -10.32
N ALA A 24 6.08 -10.19 -11.37
CA ALA A 24 6.61 -9.71 -12.62
C ALA A 24 5.52 -9.65 -13.71
N GLY A 25 5.74 -8.77 -14.69
CA GLY A 25 4.87 -8.65 -15.85
C GLY A 25 3.92 -7.46 -15.79
N GLN A 26 3.03 -7.40 -16.77
CA GLN A 26 2.03 -6.34 -16.86
C GLN A 26 0.73 -6.84 -16.26
N PHE A 27 0.34 -6.22 -15.15
CA PHE A 27 -0.93 -6.50 -14.50
C PHE A 27 -2.01 -5.67 -15.16
N ASN A 28 -2.66 -6.25 -16.18
CA ASN A 28 -3.61 -5.57 -17.07
C ASN A 28 -5.04 -6.06 -16.85
N ASN A 29 -5.56 -5.92 -15.64
CA ASN A 29 -6.97 -6.19 -15.34
C ASN A 29 -7.56 -5.00 -14.57
N THR A 30 -8.51 -4.33 -15.20
CA THR A 30 -9.11 -3.09 -14.67
C THR A 30 -10.36 -3.32 -13.83
N ASN A 31 -10.87 -4.56 -13.79
CA ASN A 31 -12.08 -4.93 -13.04
C ASN A 31 -11.79 -5.41 -11.61
N ILE A 32 -10.53 -5.71 -11.30
CA ILE A 32 -10.12 -6.05 -9.94
C ILE A 32 -10.37 -4.88 -8.98
N LYS A 33 -11.06 -5.21 -7.90
CA LYS A 33 -11.42 -4.36 -6.76
C LYS A 33 -10.56 -4.67 -5.53
N VAL A 34 -10.14 -5.92 -5.36
CA VAL A 34 -9.37 -6.36 -4.19
C VAL A 34 -8.19 -7.22 -4.64
N VAL A 35 -7.01 -6.93 -4.10
CA VAL A 35 -5.82 -7.77 -4.24
C VAL A 35 -5.32 -8.15 -2.84
N ILE A 36 -5.24 -9.46 -2.60
CA ILE A 36 -4.73 -10.04 -1.36
C ILE A 36 -3.42 -10.78 -1.69
N LEU A 37 -2.31 -10.24 -1.20
CA LEU A 37 -0.97 -10.83 -1.30
C LEU A 37 -0.40 -11.09 0.10
N THR A 38 -1.29 -11.30 1.07
CA THR A 38 -0.93 -11.57 2.46
C THR A 38 -0.08 -12.86 2.56
N ARG A 39 0.78 -12.97 3.57
CA ARG A 39 1.61 -14.17 3.85
C ARG A 39 2.34 -14.70 2.61
N ASN A 40 3.23 -13.88 2.08
CA ASN A 40 4.09 -14.22 0.95
C ASN A 40 5.55 -13.83 1.28
N LYS A 41 6.44 -13.86 0.29
CA LYS A 41 7.87 -13.56 0.44
C LYS A 41 8.29 -12.31 -0.33
N LEU A 42 7.37 -11.38 -0.58
CA LEU A 42 7.64 -10.20 -1.40
C LEU A 42 8.69 -9.32 -0.71
N LEU A 43 9.81 -9.10 -1.39
CA LEU A 43 10.84 -8.14 -0.97
C LEU A 43 10.56 -6.73 -1.52
N THR A 44 9.98 -6.67 -2.72
CA THR A 44 9.59 -5.44 -3.41
C THR A 44 8.36 -5.71 -4.25
N ILE A 45 7.65 -4.64 -4.62
CA ILE A 45 6.62 -4.70 -5.66
C ILE A 45 6.67 -3.46 -6.54
N ASP A 46 6.70 -3.68 -7.86
CA ASP A 46 6.78 -2.63 -8.86
C ASP A 46 5.40 -2.37 -9.49
N LEU A 47 4.61 -1.54 -8.81
CA LEU A 47 3.30 -1.12 -9.33
C LEU A 47 3.43 -0.27 -10.61
N CYS A 48 4.61 0.25 -10.95
CA CYS A 48 4.79 1.07 -12.14
C CYS A 48 4.52 0.29 -13.44
N ARG A 49 4.63 -1.05 -13.39
CA ARG A 49 4.33 -1.97 -14.51
C ARG A 49 2.87 -2.40 -14.59
N TRP A 50 2.06 -2.06 -13.60
CA TRP A 50 0.63 -2.36 -13.59
C TRP A 50 -0.11 -1.35 -14.48
N SER A 51 -1.20 -1.78 -15.11
CA SER A 51 -2.14 -0.81 -15.68
C SER A 51 -2.77 0.03 -14.58
N THR A 52 -3.30 1.19 -14.91
CA THR A 52 -4.18 1.89 -13.95
C THR A 52 -5.35 0.98 -13.59
N MET A 53 -5.61 0.80 -12.30
CA MET A 53 -6.67 -0.05 -11.78
C MET A 53 -7.78 0.83 -11.20
N PRO A 54 -8.71 1.32 -12.05
CA PRO A 54 -9.68 2.34 -11.65
C PRO A 54 -10.73 1.83 -10.66
N GLY A 55 -10.89 0.51 -10.52
CA GLY A 55 -11.84 -0.14 -9.63
C GLY A 55 -11.24 -0.61 -8.30
N MET A 56 -9.92 -0.55 -8.11
CA MET A 56 -9.30 -1.15 -6.93
C MET A 56 -9.57 -0.33 -5.67
N VAL A 57 -10.13 -1.00 -4.66
CA VAL A 57 -10.56 -0.43 -3.38
C VAL A 57 -9.63 -0.86 -2.24
N SER A 58 -9.14 -2.10 -2.27
CA SER A 58 -8.33 -2.67 -1.18
C SER A 58 -7.10 -3.40 -1.70
N LEU A 59 -5.97 -3.20 -1.02
CA LEU A 59 -4.69 -3.81 -1.33
C LEU A 59 -3.99 -4.27 -0.06
N SER A 60 -3.71 -5.56 0.06
CA SER A 60 -2.98 -6.12 1.21
C SER A 60 -1.65 -6.72 0.79
N PHE A 61 -0.58 -6.29 1.47
CA PHE A 61 0.75 -6.90 1.46
C PHE A 61 1.16 -7.37 2.86
N ASN A 62 0.19 -7.58 3.76
CA ASN A 62 0.46 -8.00 5.14
C ASN A 62 1.34 -9.26 5.20
N GLU A 63 2.22 -9.37 6.18
CA GLU A 63 3.08 -10.55 6.38
C GLU A 63 3.92 -10.88 5.13
N ASN A 64 4.72 -9.90 4.71
CA ASN A 64 5.72 -10.04 3.65
C ASN A 64 7.08 -9.54 4.15
N SER A 65 8.03 -9.30 3.25
CA SER A 65 9.36 -8.78 3.57
C SER A 65 9.65 -7.48 2.84
N LEU A 66 8.62 -6.66 2.59
CA LEU A 66 8.76 -5.38 1.90
C LEU A 66 9.64 -4.44 2.71
N GLN A 67 10.72 -3.95 2.09
CA GLN A 67 11.66 -3.02 2.74
C GLN A 67 11.30 -1.55 2.47
N ARG A 68 10.46 -1.29 1.46
CA ARG A 68 10.04 0.05 1.04
C ARG A 68 8.60 0.07 0.58
N VAL A 69 7.94 1.21 0.76
CA VAL A 69 6.64 1.48 0.15
C VAL A 69 6.77 1.43 -1.38
N PRO A 70 5.84 0.78 -2.10
CA PRO A 70 5.88 0.69 -3.56
C PRO A 70 5.78 2.06 -4.24
N LYS A 71 6.49 2.22 -5.36
CA LYS A 71 6.32 3.39 -6.23
C LYS A 71 5.05 3.27 -7.07
N CYS A 72 4.62 4.37 -7.68
CA CYS A 72 3.48 4.41 -8.61
C CYS A 72 2.13 4.01 -8.01
N LEU A 73 1.94 4.17 -6.70
CA LEU A 73 0.64 3.99 -6.03
C LEU A 73 -0.50 4.79 -6.70
N GLY A 74 -0.20 5.95 -7.31
CA GLY A 74 -1.18 6.75 -8.06
C GLY A 74 -1.88 6.03 -9.23
N ARG A 75 -1.43 4.83 -9.62
CA ARG A 75 -2.16 3.94 -10.55
C ARG A 75 -3.42 3.31 -9.93
N LEU A 76 -3.65 3.51 -8.64
CA LEU A 76 -4.75 2.94 -7.85
C LEU A 76 -5.68 4.06 -7.35
N PRO A 77 -6.30 4.85 -8.26
CA PRO A 77 -6.90 6.14 -7.89
C PRO A 77 -8.09 6.05 -6.93
N LYS A 78 -8.71 4.87 -6.78
CA LYS A 78 -9.86 4.63 -5.90
C LYS A 78 -9.54 3.77 -4.67
N VAL A 79 -8.25 3.49 -4.41
CA VAL A 79 -7.87 2.66 -3.27
C VAL A 79 -8.21 3.40 -1.97
N LYS A 80 -8.90 2.70 -1.08
CA LYS A 80 -9.33 3.21 0.23
C LYS A 80 -8.47 2.64 1.36
N TYR A 81 -8.03 1.41 1.21
CA TYR A 81 -7.35 0.65 2.25
C TYR A 81 -6.06 0.04 1.70
N ILE A 82 -4.93 0.32 2.36
CA ILE A 82 -3.68 -0.35 2.06
C ILE A 82 -3.06 -0.89 3.35
N ASN A 83 -2.76 -2.17 3.35
CA ASN A 83 -2.18 -2.86 4.49
C ASN A 83 -0.73 -3.31 4.20
N PHE A 84 0.21 -2.77 4.97
CA PHE A 84 1.64 -3.11 4.99
C PHE A 84 2.09 -3.66 6.34
N ASN A 85 1.18 -4.12 7.19
CA ASN A 85 1.55 -4.70 8.48
C ASN A 85 2.53 -5.87 8.31
N HIS A 86 3.32 -6.13 9.35
CA HIS A 86 4.25 -7.28 9.38
C HIS A 86 5.15 -7.33 8.14
N ASN A 87 5.86 -6.22 7.89
CA ASN A 87 6.86 -6.10 6.84
C ASN A 87 8.19 -5.57 7.44
N GLN A 88 9.12 -5.14 6.59
CA GLN A 88 10.45 -4.66 6.99
C GLN A 88 10.66 -3.18 6.62
N LEU A 89 9.58 -2.39 6.58
CA LEU A 89 9.65 -0.97 6.25
C LEU A 89 10.43 -0.23 7.32
N THR A 90 11.31 0.69 6.92
CA THR A 90 12.16 1.44 7.87
C THR A 90 11.80 2.92 7.99
N ALA A 91 11.05 3.46 7.02
CA ALA A 91 10.65 4.85 6.97
C ALA A 91 9.36 5.04 6.16
N ILE A 92 8.58 6.05 6.51
CA ILE A 92 7.38 6.47 5.78
C ILE A 92 7.45 7.96 5.48
N ALA A 93 7.20 8.31 4.21
CA ALA A 93 6.93 9.67 3.78
C ALA A 93 5.47 9.77 3.32
N ILE A 94 4.63 10.55 4.00
CA ILE A 94 3.18 10.60 3.75
C ILE A 94 2.86 11.08 2.33
N GLU A 95 3.69 11.95 1.76
CA GLU A 95 3.55 12.43 0.38
C GLU A 95 3.62 11.31 -0.67
N ALA A 96 4.18 10.13 -0.35
CA ALA A 96 4.16 8.97 -1.23
C ALA A 96 2.73 8.50 -1.57
N PHE A 97 1.76 8.86 -0.73
CA PHE A 97 0.35 8.52 -0.86
C PHE A 97 -0.51 9.69 -1.40
N ALA A 98 0.08 10.87 -1.63
CA ALA A 98 -0.66 12.10 -1.96
C ALA A 98 -1.60 11.98 -3.17
N MET A 99 -1.29 11.11 -4.13
CA MET A 99 -2.11 10.89 -5.34
C MET A 99 -3.35 10.03 -5.08
N LEU A 100 -3.44 9.36 -3.93
CA LEU A 100 -4.53 8.46 -3.59
C LEU A 100 -5.69 9.24 -2.96
N LYS A 101 -6.49 9.87 -3.81
CA LYS A 101 -7.55 10.81 -3.38
C LYS A 101 -8.65 10.18 -2.51
N GLU A 102 -8.83 8.87 -2.64
CA GLU A 102 -9.84 8.10 -1.91
C GLU A 102 -9.26 7.30 -0.73
N LEU A 103 -7.97 7.43 -0.45
CA LEU A 103 -7.33 6.68 0.63
C LEU A 103 -7.85 7.13 2.00
N GLU A 104 -8.35 6.18 2.77
CA GLU A 104 -8.96 6.40 4.09
C GLU A 104 -8.06 5.83 5.20
N LEU A 105 -7.54 4.60 5.02
CA LEU A 105 -6.78 3.88 6.06
C LEU A 105 -5.45 3.35 5.55
N LEU A 106 -4.41 3.56 6.35
CA LEU A 106 -3.06 3.02 6.15
C LEU A 106 -2.62 2.20 7.36
N PHE A 107 -2.17 0.97 7.11
CA PHE A 107 -1.67 0.08 8.16
C PHE A 107 -0.19 -0.24 7.93
N PHE A 108 0.64 0.02 8.94
CA PHE A 108 2.08 -0.21 8.97
C PHE A 108 2.55 -0.83 10.29
N GLY A 109 1.63 -1.41 11.06
CA GLY A 109 1.91 -2.05 12.33
C GLY A 109 2.97 -3.15 12.20
N SER A 110 3.77 -3.36 13.24
CA SER A 110 4.81 -4.40 13.28
C SER A 110 5.78 -4.34 12.09
N ASN A 111 6.43 -3.20 11.92
CA ASN A 111 7.50 -2.98 10.95
C ASN A 111 8.80 -2.55 11.67
N ALA A 112 9.80 -2.10 10.93
CA ALA A 112 11.05 -1.55 11.47
C ALA A 112 11.13 -0.02 11.34
N ILE A 113 9.98 0.68 11.32
CA ILE A 113 9.90 2.10 11.01
C ILE A 113 10.52 2.91 12.14
N ARG A 114 11.54 3.72 11.79
CA ARG A 114 12.19 4.67 12.71
C ARG A 114 11.75 6.10 12.46
N THR A 115 11.37 6.41 11.22
CA THR A 115 11.05 7.79 10.81
C THR A 115 9.74 7.86 10.05
N VAL A 116 8.83 8.72 10.50
CA VAL A 116 7.63 9.11 9.75
C VAL A 116 7.70 10.60 9.45
N THR A 117 7.60 10.98 8.18
CA THR A 117 7.74 12.36 7.75
C THR A 117 6.59 12.80 6.85
N THR A 118 6.30 14.09 6.85
CA THR A 118 5.45 14.77 5.89
C THR A 118 6.04 16.14 5.58
N ASN A 119 5.97 16.56 4.32
CA ASN A 119 6.34 17.92 3.92
C ASN A 119 5.17 18.92 4.04
N GLY A 120 3.99 18.45 4.45
CA GLY A 120 2.80 19.24 4.69
C GLY A 120 2.18 19.93 3.48
N ARG A 121 2.67 19.68 2.25
CA ARG A 121 2.15 20.28 1.01
C ARG A 121 1.05 19.45 0.36
N GLN A 122 1.21 18.13 0.36
CA GLN A 122 0.28 17.21 -0.29
C GLN A 122 0.16 15.92 0.53
N ILE A 123 -1.00 15.73 1.14
CA ILE A 123 -1.40 14.50 1.84
C ILE A 123 -2.70 13.97 1.19
N PRO A 124 -3.03 12.68 1.33
CA PRO A 124 -4.29 12.17 0.81
C PRO A 124 -5.46 12.88 1.52
N PRO A 125 -6.37 13.53 0.78
CA PRO A 125 -7.38 14.43 1.35
C PRO A 125 -8.48 13.72 2.16
N ARG A 126 -8.63 12.40 1.97
CA ARG A 126 -9.60 11.55 2.66
C ARG A 126 -8.98 10.65 3.72
N LEU A 127 -7.67 10.79 3.98
CA LEU A 127 -6.99 9.99 4.98
C LEU A 127 -7.59 10.29 6.35
N THR A 128 -8.01 9.26 7.06
CA THR A 128 -8.58 9.40 8.42
C THR A 128 -7.69 8.76 9.45
N GLU A 129 -7.04 7.63 9.14
CA GLU A 129 -6.33 6.83 10.15
C GLU A 129 -5.03 6.23 9.60
N ILE A 130 -3.99 6.31 10.43
CA ILE A 130 -2.69 5.68 10.18
C ILE A 130 -2.34 4.83 11.40
N TYR A 131 -2.09 3.55 11.17
CA TYR A 131 -1.62 2.62 12.19
C TYR A 131 -0.13 2.37 11.98
N ILE A 132 0.68 2.73 12.96
CA ILE A 132 2.14 2.54 13.00
C ILE A 132 2.57 1.87 14.30
N ASP A 133 1.66 1.15 14.95
CA ASP A 133 1.90 0.42 16.19
C ASP A 133 3.06 -0.59 16.05
N ASN A 134 3.72 -0.90 17.18
CA ASN A 134 4.79 -1.89 17.19
C ASN A 134 5.94 -1.57 16.21
N ASN A 135 6.35 -0.31 16.13
CA ASN A 135 7.51 0.15 15.37
C ASN A 135 8.55 0.83 16.29
N PRO A 136 9.86 0.70 16.00
CA PRO A 136 10.92 1.36 16.76
C PRO A 136 11.06 2.85 16.39
N LEU A 137 9.99 3.62 16.57
CA LEU A 137 9.90 5.04 16.18
C LEU A 137 10.95 5.88 16.93
N GLN A 138 11.72 6.67 16.18
CA GLN A 138 12.73 7.60 16.71
C GLN A 138 12.40 9.05 16.35
N TYR A 139 11.79 9.28 15.19
CA TYR A 139 11.41 10.61 14.72
C TYR A 139 10.07 10.57 14.00
N VAL A 140 9.13 11.40 14.44
CA VAL A 140 7.80 11.50 13.86
C VAL A 140 7.47 12.96 13.62
N ASN A 141 7.39 13.34 12.35
CA ASN A 141 6.88 14.63 11.91
C ASN A 141 5.56 14.37 11.16
N LEU A 142 4.47 14.84 11.77
CA LEU A 142 3.10 14.73 11.27
C LEU A 142 2.46 16.11 11.11
N THR A 143 3.29 17.16 10.96
CA THR A 143 2.79 18.51 10.72
C THR A 143 1.88 18.50 9.50
N SER A 144 0.74 19.18 9.57
CA SER A 144 -0.26 19.20 8.50
C SER A 144 -1.07 17.92 8.28
N LEU A 145 -1.04 16.92 9.17
CA LEU A 145 -1.98 15.80 9.13
C LEU A 145 -3.41 16.15 9.63
N GLY A 146 -3.63 17.37 10.13
CA GLY A 146 -4.96 17.85 10.50
C GLY A 146 -5.66 16.91 11.50
N SER A 147 -6.82 16.38 11.12
CA SER A 147 -7.64 15.49 11.95
C SER A 147 -7.34 13.99 11.80
N VAL A 148 -6.28 13.61 11.07
CA VAL A 148 -5.88 12.20 10.90
C VAL A 148 -5.48 11.63 12.26
N ARG A 149 -6.08 10.50 12.65
CA ARG A 149 -5.70 9.75 13.85
C ARG A 149 -4.48 8.91 13.56
N VAL A 150 -3.53 8.91 14.48
CA VAL A 150 -2.32 8.08 14.39
C VAL A 150 -2.23 7.18 15.60
N TYR A 151 -2.13 5.88 15.36
CA TYR A 151 -2.02 4.84 16.38
C TYR A 151 -0.57 4.34 16.40
N THR A 152 0.06 4.37 17.57
CA THR A 152 1.50 4.08 17.78
C THR A 152 1.71 3.03 18.86
#